data_AF-A0AAD4KYA7-F1
#
_entry.id   AF-A0AAD4KYA7-F1
#
_cell.length_a   1.000
_cell.length_b   1.000
_cell.length_c   1.000
_cell.angle_alpha   90.00
_cell.angle_beta   90.00
_cell.angle_gamma   90.00
#
_symmetry.space_group_name_H-M   'P 1'
#
loop_
_entity.id
_entity.type
_entity.pdbx_description
1 polymer ?
#
loop_
_entity_poly.entity_id
_entity_poly.type
_entity_poly.pdbx_seq_one_letter_code
_entity_poly.pdbx_strand_id
1 'polypeptide(L)'
;MKFLGSDVWQGKEIVFPSDPDVIWVLEQKLSEDSIQHTREESITPNLPSVIRAVFSCKRKDDMGVKHAMKIYMQAPWIDTEFMSAATRKAQADTNRSEDMASEIKALQLHTKQEDDGLVPTGFISYLLMTWLKGKVFKAFKEALEDTKRCGVVSKGGNPTLIWDAENEKCYMVDFKWSGRPHYIDVAERIWRRWGLQPGPPE
;
A
#
# COMPACT_ATOMS: atom_id res chain seq x y z
N MET A 1 -9.05 10.42 -7.11
CA MET A 1 -8.74 10.22 -8.55
C MET A 1 -7.99 8.90 -8.70
N LYS A 2 -7.93 8.28 -9.89
CA LYS A 2 -7.03 7.13 -10.15
C LYS A 2 -5.90 7.60 -11.06
N PHE A 3 -4.67 7.33 -10.65
CA PHE A 3 -3.43 7.78 -11.25
C PHE A 3 -2.65 6.66 -11.93
N LEU A 4 -2.81 5.42 -11.46
CA LEU A 4 -2.03 4.28 -11.93
C LEU A 4 -2.84 3.45 -12.94
N GLY A 5 -3.07 4.00 -14.14
CA GLY A 5 -3.80 3.31 -15.23
C GLY A 5 -3.25 1.91 -15.53
N SER A 6 -4.11 0.89 -15.60
CA SER A 6 -3.65 -0.48 -15.83
C SER A 6 -2.93 -0.64 -17.17
N ASP A 7 -3.35 0.12 -18.19
CA ASP A 7 -2.73 0.22 -19.51
C ASP A 7 -1.26 0.66 -19.50
N VAL A 8 -0.86 1.46 -18.52
CA VAL A 8 0.52 1.97 -18.38
C VAL A 8 1.37 1.07 -17.46
N TRP A 9 0.75 0.47 -16.44
CA TRP A 9 1.48 -0.22 -15.37
C TRP A 9 1.51 -1.74 -15.50
N GLN A 10 0.51 -2.34 -16.16
CA GLN A 10 0.49 -3.77 -16.41
C GLN A 10 1.60 -4.17 -17.37
N GLY A 11 2.34 -5.22 -17.04
CA GLY A 11 3.50 -5.69 -17.79
C GLY A 11 4.81 -4.96 -17.47
N LYS A 12 4.81 -3.92 -16.62
CA LYS A 12 6.07 -3.28 -16.20
C LYS A 12 6.98 -4.26 -15.47
N GLU A 13 8.25 -4.20 -15.81
CA GLU A 13 9.32 -5.00 -15.21
C GLU A 13 10.02 -4.19 -14.12
N ILE A 14 10.12 -4.78 -12.93
CA ILE A 14 10.75 -4.19 -11.74
C ILE A 14 11.93 -5.07 -11.33
N VAL A 15 13.10 -4.45 -11.18
CA VAL A 15 14.33 -5.12 -10.74
C VAL A 15 14.78 -4.48 -9.45
N PHE A 16 14.96 -5.30 -8.40
CA PHE A 16 15.47 -4.81 -7.13
C PHE A 16 17.00 -4.81 -7.13
N PRO A 17 17.68 -3.74 -6.69
CA PRO A 17 19.14 -3.67 -6.68
C PRO A 17 19.82 -4.77 -5.85
N SER A 18 19.12 -5.30 -4.85
CA SER A 18 19.59 -6.41 -4.02
C SER A 18 19.60 -7.75 -4.76
N ASP A 19 18.84 -7.87 -5.85
CA ASP A 19 18.68 -9.10 -6.64
C ASP A 19 18.49 -8.74 -8.13
N PRO A 20 19.56 -8.28 -8.80
CA PRO A 20 19.48 -7.72 -10.15
C PRO A 20 19.11 -8.74 -11.23
N ASP A 21 19.30 -10.03 -10.95
CA ASP A 21 18.98 -11.13 -11.86
C ASP A 21 17.50 -11.55 -11.79
N VAL A 22 16.74 -11.05 -10.80
CA VAL A 22 15.33 -11.36 -10.62
C VAL A 22 14.45 -10.21 -11.11
N ILE A 23 13.70 -10.50 -12.17
CA ILE A 23 12.77 -9.56 -12.80
C ILE A 23 11.35 -9.87 -12.33
N TRP A 24 10.69 -8.88 -11.73
CA TRP A 24 9.29 -8.95 -11.32
C TRP A 24 8.41 -8.27 -12.37
N VAL A 25 7.37 -8.95 -12.83
CA VAL A 25 6.41 -8.42 -13.80
C VAL A 25 5.11 -8.09 -13.09
N LEU A 26 4.62 -6.85 -13.21
CA LEU A 26 3.30 -6.46 -12.71
C LEU A 26 2.20 -7.04 -13.59
N GLU A 27 1.22 -7.72 -13.00
CA GLU A 27 0.12 -8.34 -13.75
C GLU A 27 -1.18 -7.55 -13.61
N GLN A 28 -1.85 -7.60 -12.46
CA GLN A 28 -3.16 -6.98 -12.27
C GLN A 28 -3.11 -5.96 -11.14
N LYS A 29 -3.67 -4.77 -11.37
CA LYS A 29 -3.91 -3.81 -10.28
C LYS A 29 -5.06 -4.32 -9.40
N LEU A 30 -4.78 -4.56 -8.13
CA LEU A 30 -5.74 -5.08 -7.15
C LEU A 30 -6.44 -3.96 -6.40
N SER A 31 -5.68 -2.96 -5.96
CA SER A 31 -6.21 -1.81 -5.24
C SER A 31 -5.40 -0.56 -5.55
N GLU A 32 -6.05 0.59 -5.44
CA GLU A 32 -5.42 1.89 -5.52
C GLU A 32 -6.15 2.86 -4.60
N ASP A 33 -5.38 3.59 -3.82
CA ASP A 33 -5.82 4.67 -2.97
C ASP A 33 -4.90 5.88 -3.17
N SER A 34 -5.43 7.08 -2.98
CA SER A 34 -4.67 8.31 -3.14
C SER A 34 -5.14 9.35 -2.15
N ILE A 35 -4.18 10.06 -1.56
CA ILE A 35 -4.41 11.23 -0.73
C ILE A 35 -3.76 12.37 -1.48
N GLN A 36 -4.55 13.31 -1.96
CA GLN A 36 -4.05 14.55 -2.52
C GLN A 36 -4.33 15.68 -1.54
N HIS A 37 -3.35 16.56 -1.43
CA HIS A 37 -3.42 17.79 -0.66
C HIS A 37 -3.42 18.97 -1.63
N THR A 38 -4.09 20.04 -1.23
CA THR A 38 -3.89 21.38 -1.79
C THR A 38 -2.48 21.87 -1.46
N ARG A 39 -2.03 22.92 -2.13
CA ARG A 39 -0.73 23.57 -1.85
C ARG A 39 -0.63 23.98 -0.37
N GLU A 40 -1.69 24.57 0.16
CA GLU A 40 -1.74 25.08 1.54
C GLU A 40 -1.61 23.94 2.56
N GLU A 41 -2.33 22.84 2.34
CA GLU A 41 -2.29 21.64 3.18
C GLU A 41 -0.94 20.92 3.13
N SER A 42 -0.28 20.89 1.96
CA SER A 42 1.04 20.29 1.84
C SER A 42 2.13 21.08 2.54
N ILE A 43 2.05 22.42 2.58
CA ILE A 43 3.11 23.26 3.18
C ILE A 43 3.10 23.14 4.72
N THR A 44 1.94 23.00 5.35
CA THR A 44 1.81 22.95 6.82
C THR A 44 0.88 21.79 7.22
N PRO A 45 1.35 20.54 7.20
CA PRO A 45 2.44 20.04 8.06
C PRO A 45 3.55 19.26 7.32
N ASN A 46 3.92 19.71 6.10
CA ASN A 46 4.85 18.99 5.20
C ASN A 46 4.39 17.56 4.88
N LEU A 47 3.11 17.43 4.50
CA LEU A 47 2.53 16.16 4.07
C LEU A 47 2.51 16.10 2.54
N PRO A 48 3.29 15.20 1.92
CA PRO A 48 3.23 15.02 0.48
C PRO A 48 1.89 14.38 0.09
N SER A 49 1.34 14.79 -1.04
CA SER A 49 0.29 14.01 -1.70
C SER A 49 0.86 12.66 -2.12
N VAL A 50 0.13 11.57 -1.88
CA VAL A 50 0.62 10.20 -2.08
C VAL A 50 -0.39 9.31 -2.77
N ILE A 51 0.11 8.44 -3.64
CA ILE A 51 -0.61 7.32 -4.23
C ILE A 51 -0.06 6.02 -3.63
N ARG A 52 -0.97 5.11 -3.29
CA ARG A 52 -0.68 3.76 -2.82
C ARG A 52 -1.44 2.79 -3.71
N ALA A 53 -0.74 1.88 -4.38
CA ALA A 53 -1.38 0.82 -5.13
C ALA A 53 -0.78 -0.54 -4.81
N VAL A 54 -1.60 -1.57 -4.99
CA VAL A 54 -1.17 -2.96 -4.90
C VAL A 54 -1.44 -3.62 -6.25
N PHE A 55 -0.42 -4.26 -6.79
CA PHE A 55 -0.49 -5.08 -7.99
C PHE A 55 -0.20 -6.53 -7.62
N SER A 56 -0.87 -7.49 -8.27
CA SER A 56 -0.32 -8.83 -8.34
C SER A 56 0.93 -8.80 -9.22
N CYS A 57 1.93 -9.58 -8.88
CA CYS A 57 3.14 -9.71 -9.66
C CYS A 57 3.65 -11.15 -9.61
N LYS A 58 4.51 -11.49 -10.56
CA LYS A 58 5.22 -12.76 -10.58
C LYS A 58 6.66 -12.53 -11.02
N ARG A 59 7.54 -13.48 -10.71
CA ARG A 59 8.85 -13.48 -11.36
C ARG A 59 8.70 -13.81 -12.83
N LYS A 60 9.53 -13.21 -13.68
CA LYS A 60 9.52 -13.44 -15.13
C LYS A 60 9.88 -14.89 -15.50
N ASP A 61 10.67 -15.56 -14.67
CA ASP A 61 11.18 -16.92 -14.84
C ASP A 61 10.38 -18.00 -14.09
N ASP A 62 9.42 -17.63 -13.25
CA ASP A 62 8.58 -18.55 -12.48
C ASP A 62 7.12 -18.51 -12.96
N MET A 63 6.51 -19.68 -13.11
CA MET A 63 5.14 -19.83 -13.58
C MET A 63 4.11 -20.03 -12.45
N GLY A 64 4.54 -20.18 -11.19
CA GLY A 64 3.64 -20.70 -10.14
C GLY A 64 3.19 -19.68 -9.08
N VAL A 65 4.13 -18.96 -8.48
CA VAL A 65 3.84 -18.21 -7.25
C VAL A 65 3.52 -16.76 -7.58
N LYS A 66 2.26 -16.37 -7.35
CA LYS A 66 1.87 -14.96 -7.36
C LYS A 66 2.38 -14.29 -6.09
N HIS A 67 2.82 -13.06 -6.23
CA HIS A 67 3.23 -12.14 -5.17
C HIS A 67 2.41 -10.86 -5.27
N ALA A 68 2.58 -9.96 -4.30
CA ALA A 68 2.03 -8.61 -4.33
C ALA A 68 3.16 -7.60 -4.40
N MET A 69 3.00 -6.59 -5.25
CA MET A 69 3.85 -5.42 -5.29
C MET A 69 3.05 -4.22 -4.80
N LYS A 70 3.44 -3.65 -3.66
CA LYS A 70 2.88 -2.39 -3.20
C LYS A 70 3.76 -1.25 -3.71
N ILE A 71 3.14 -0.32 -4.43
CA ILE A 71 3.79 0.86 -5.02
C ILE A 71 3.33 2.08 -4.24
N TYR A 72 4.31 2.83 -3.76
CA TYR A 72 4.15 4.13 -3.11
C TYR A 72 4.73 5.19 -4.00
N MET A 73 3.96 6.19 -4.39
CA MET A 73 4.43 7.21 -5.32
C MET A 73 3.92 8.57 -4.91
N GLN A 74 4.75 9.59 -5.07
CA GLN A 74 4.31 10.96 -4.86
C GLN A 74 3.28 11.35 -5.91
N ALA A 75 2.17 11.91 -5.45
CA ALA A 75 1.13 12.47 -6.29
C ALA A 75 1.32 13.99 -6.42
N PRO A 76 0.85 14.61 -7.51
CA PRO A 76 0.75 16.06 -7.59
C PRO A 76 -0.27 16.60 -6.58
N TRP A 77 -0.13 17.87 -6.20
CA TRP A 77 -1.15 18.62 -5.48
C TRP A 77 -2.44 18.70 -6.29
N ILE A 78 -3.56 18.87 -5.57
CA ILE A 78 -4.86 19.15 -6.18
C ILE A 78 -4.73 20.34 -7.14
N ASP A 79 -5.37 20.24 -8.30
CA ASP A 79 -5.40 21.22 -9.40
C ASP A 79 -4.07 21.41 -10.15
N THR A 80 -3.06 20.57 -9.87
CA THR A 80 -1.77 20.63 -10.56
C THR A 80 -1.49 19.40 -11.43
N GLU A 81 -2.42 18.44 -11.49
CA GLU A 81 -2.27 17.15 -12.17
C GLU A 81 -1.96 17.31 -13.67
N PHE A 82 -2.59 18.30 -14.29
CA PHE A 82 -2.48 18.59 -15.72
C PHE A 82 -1.57 19.77 -16.02
N MET A 83 -0.92 20.34 -14.99
CA MET A 83 0.08 21.38 -15.20
C MET A 83 1.38 20.82 -15.78
N SER A 84 2.25 21.73 -16.19
CA SER A 84 3.55 21.40 -16.76
C SER A 84 4.37 20.46 -15.86
N ALA A 85 5.21 19.63 -16.47
CA ALA A 85 6.16 18.79 -15.74
C ALA A 85 7.06 19.61 -14.81
N ALA A 86 7.45 20.83 -15.20
CA ALA A 86 8.23 21.73 -14.35
C ALA A 86 7.47 22.17 -13.09
N THR A 87 6.17 22.49 -13.21
CA THR A 87 5.31 22.82 -12.07
C THR A 87 5.17 21.65 -11.11
N ARG A 88 4.95 20.44 -11.64
CA ARG A 88 4.85 19.22 -10.82
C ARG A 88 6.19 18.88 -10.18
N LYS A 89 7.30 18.99 -10.92
CA LYS A 89 8.68 18.76 -10.44
C LYS A 89 9.04 19.64 -9.24
N ALA A 90 8.56 20.88 -9.20
CA ALA A 90 8.77 21.79 -8.08
C ALA A 90 8.11 21.32 -6.76
N GLN A 91 7.21 20.34 -6.82
CA GLN A 91 6.55 19.74 -5.66
C GLN A 91 7.31 18.54 -5.12
N ALA A 92 8.35 18.05 -5.82
CA ALA A 92 9.07 16.83 -5.47
C ALA A 92 9.57 16.88 -4.03
N ASP A 93 9.08 15.94 -3.23
CA ASP A 93 9.57 15.70 -1.88
C ASP A 93 10.59 14.58 -1.94
N THR A 94 11.79 14.86 -1.47
CA THR A 94 12.90 13.90 -1.42
C THR A 94 12.93 13.13 -0.10
N ASN A 95 12.11 13.50 0.88
CA ASN A 95 12.04 12.81 2.17
C ASN A 95 11.17 11.56 2.07
N ARG A 96 11.70 10.46 2.61
CA ARG A 96 10.94 9.22 2.83
C ARG A 96 9.74 9.54 3.72
N SER A 97 8.52 9.23 3.27
CA SER A 97 7.36 9.33 4.16
C SER A 97 7.58 8.45 5.40
N GLU A 98 7.32 9.00 6.58
CA GLU A 98 7.41 8.28 7.87
C GLU A 98 6.51 7.03 7.86
N ASP A 99 5.38 7.08 7.14
CA ASP A 99 4.50 5.96 6.84
C ASP A 99 5.28 4.74 6.28
N MET A 100 6.18 4.97 5.32
CA MET A 100 6.97 3.88 4.73
C MET A 100 7.97 3.29 5.72
N ALA A 101 8.56 4.11 6.59
CA ALA A 101 9.54 3.65 7.58
C ALA A 101 8.93 2.71 8.62
N SER A 102 7.63 2.89 8.93
CA SER A 102 6.90 2.06 9.89
C SER A 102 6.49 0.68 9.35
N GLU A 103 6.41 0.48 8.03
CA GLU A 103 5.99 -0.78 7.40
C GLU A 103 7.14 -1.81 7.22
N ILE A 104 8.35 -1.57 7.76
CA ILE A 104 9.57 -2.23 7.24
C ILE A 104 10.07 -3.43 8.05
N LYS A 105 10.03 -4.59 7.37
CA LYS A 105 11.07 -5.65 7.41
C LYS A 105 11.33 -6.33 6.04
N ALA A 106 10.77 -5.81 4.94
CA ALA A 106 10.74 -6.48 3.63
C ALA A 106 11.62 -5.79 2.55
N LEU A 107 11.85 -6.50 1.43
CA LEU A 107 12.64 -6.06 0.28
C LEU A 107 12.05 -4.78 -0.34
N GLN A 108 12.86 -3.72 -0.40
CA GLN A 108 12.44 -2.40 -0.86
C GLN A 108 13.35 -1.89 -1.97
N LEU A 109 12.73 -1.30 -2.99
CA LEU A 109 13.39 -0.40 -3.94
C LEU A 109 12.79 0.99 -3.74
N HIS A 110 13.62 1.97 -3.41
CA HIS A 110 13.24 3.38 -3.33
C HIS A 110 14.02 4.15 -4.38
N THR A 111 13.32 4.86 -5.25
CA THR A 111 13.91 5.64 -6.34
C THR A 111 13.11 6.92 -6.58
N LYS A 112 13.50 7.68 -7.59
CA LYS A 112 12.82 8.88 -8.05
C LYS A 112 12.00 8.58 -9.29
N GLN A 113 10.92 9.32 -9.47
CA GLN A 113 10.14 9.31 -10.69
C GLN A 113 10.95 9.95 -11.82
N GLU A 114 10.85 9.36 -13.01
CA GLU A 114 11.43 9.88 -14.26
C GLU A 114 10.78 11.21 -14.67
N ASP A 115 11.32 11.85 -15.71
CA ASP A 115 10.86 13.17 -16.17
C ASP A 115 9.41 13.20 -16.68
N ASP A 116 8.87 12.04 -17.09
CA ASP A 116 7.48 11.85 -17.50
C ASP A 116 6.56 11.41 -16.34
N GLY A 117 7.10 11.22 -15.14
CA GLY A 117 6.37 10.83 -13.94
C GLY A 117 5.33 11.85 -13.50
N LEU A 118 4.44 11.46 -12.57
CA LEU A 118 3.38 12.33 -12.04
C LEU A 118 3.92 13.49 -11.21
N VAL A 119 5.04 13.27 -10.52
CA VAL A 119 5.84 14.31 -9.91
C VAL A 119 7.28 14.02 -10.31
N PRO A 120 7.79 14.59 -11.41
CA PRO A 120 9.15 14.33 -11.86
C PRO A 120 10.13 14.54 -10.73
N THR A 121 11.08 13.61 -10.57
CA THR A 121 12.06 13.56 -9.47
C THR A 121 11.50 13.38 -8.05
N GLY A 122 10.17 13.37 -7.88
CA GLY A 122 9.50 12.97 -6.64
C GLY A 122 9.70 11.50 -6.34
N PHE A 123 9.35 11.05 -5.15
CA PHE A 123 9.63 9.68 -4.74
C PHE A 123 8.74 8.65 -5.45
N ILE A 124 9.29 7.44 -5.62
CA ILE A 124 8.56 6.21 -5.90
C ILE A 124 9.25 5.02 -5.21
N SER A 125 8.48 4.20 -4.53
CA SER A 125 8.96 3.01 -3.81
C SER A 125 8.16 1.78 -4.21
N TYR A 126 8.86 0.66 -4.26
CA TYR A 126 8.32 -0.67 -4.51
C TYR A 126 8.60 -1.54 -3.29
N LEU A 127 7.55 -2.20 -2.80
CA LEU A 127 7.60 -3.14 -1.70
C LEU A 127 7.10 -4.48 -2.21
N LEU A 128 8.01 -5.45 -2.31
CA LEU A 128 7.64 -6.82 -2.67
C LEU A 128 7.10 -7.52 -1.43
N MET A 129 5.93 -8.12 -1.58
CA MET A 129 5.25 -8.86 -0.53
C MET A 129 4.91 -10.26 -1.03
N THR A 130 5.15 -11.27 -0.21
CA THR A 130 4.64 -12.61 -0.47
C THR A 130 3.25 -12.72 0.10
N TRP A 131 2.29 -13.22 -0.67
CA TRP A 131 0.95 -13.47 -0.15
C TRP A 131 1.04 -14.44 1.01
N LEU A 132 0.40 -14.06 2.12
CA LEU A 132 0.13 -15.02 3.18
C LEU A 132 -0.80 -16.10 2.61
N LYS A 133 -0.57 -17.37 3.00
CA LYS A 133 -1.47 -18.47 2.64
C LYS A 133 -2.91 -18.08 3.00
N GLY A 134 -3.88 -18.45 2.15
CA GLY A 134 -5.29 -18.05 2.31
C GLY A 134 -5.89 -18.30 3.69
N LYS A 135 -5.40 -19.31 4.43
CA LYS A 135 -5.79 -19.59 5.81
C LYS A 135 -5.49 -18.46 6.79
N VAL A 136 -4.30 -17.86 6.72
CA VAL A 136 -3.90 -16.76 7.61
C VAL A 136 -4.73 -15.52 7.30
N PHE A 137 -4.99 -15.29 6.01
CA PHE A 137 -5.80 -14.19 5.53
C PHE A 137 -7.26 -14.29 6.00
N LYS A 138 -7.85 -15.49 5.90
CA LYS A 138 -9.19 -15.80 6.42
C LYS A 138 -9.26 -15.60 7.93
N ALA A 139 -8.30 -16.15 8.67
CA ALA A 139 -8.25 -16.03 10.13
C ALA A 139 -8.11 -14.57 10.60
N PHE A 140 -7.36 -13.73 9.87
CA PHE A 140 -7.28 -12.30 10.17
C PHE A 140 -8.63 -11.58 9.96
N LYS A 141 -9.33 -11.89 8.85
CA LYS A 141 -10.69 -11.35 8.61
C LYS A 141 -11.66 -11.77 9.71
N GLU A 142 -11.60 -13.04 10.12
CA GLU A 142 -12.41 -13.56 11.23
C GLU A 142 -12.09 -12.83 12.54
N ALA A 143 -10.82 -12.60 12.85
CA ALA A 143 -10.41 -11.84 14.04
C ALA A 143 -10.99 -10.42 14.06
N LEU A 144 -10.98 -9.71 12.92
CA LEU A 144 -11.59 -8.38 12.80
C LEU A 144 -13.09 -8.44 13.10
N GLU A 145 -13.81 -9.41 12.53
CA GLU A 145 -15.24 -9.61 12.77
C GLU A 145 -15.55 -10.05 14.22
N ASP A 146 -14.70 -10.87 14.83
CA ASP A 146 -14.83 -11.30 16.24
C ASP A 146 -14.82 -10.10 17.18
N THR A 147 -13.88 -9.17 16.99
CA THR A 147 -13.80 -7.95 17.83
C THR A 147 -15.08 -7.11 17.71
N LYS A 148 -15.60 -6.95 16.48
CA LYS A 148 -16.87 -6.27 16.22
C LYS A 148 -18.04 -6.94 16.95
N ARG A 149 -18.14 -8.27 16.90
CA ARG A 149 -19.18 -9.02 17.63
C ARG A 149 -19.08 -8.85 19.15
N CYS A 150 -17.87 -8.70 19.67
CA CYS A 150 -17.62 -8.38 21.07
C CYS A 150 -17.90 -6.90 21.44
N GLY A 151 -18.35 -6.07 20.49
CA GLY A 151 -18.70 -4.67 20.74
C GLY A 151 -17.48 -3.75 20.88
N VAL A 152 -16.31 -4.17 20.40
CA VAL A 152 -15.06 -3.41 20.50
C VAL A 152 -14.31 -3.42 19.17
N VAL A 153 -13.84 -2.26 18.71
CA VAL A 153 -12.97 -2.18 17.53
C VAL A 153 -11.71 -1.39 17.87
N SER A 154 -10.56 -1.82 17.34
CA SER A 154 -9.33 -1.04 17.44
C SER A 154 -9.43 0.19 16.54
N LYS A 155 -9.29 1.39 17.10
CA LYS A 155 -9.24 2.66 16.35
C LYS A 155 -7.82 3.03 15.94
N GLY A 156 -6.81 2.44 16.57
CA GLY A 156 -5.43 2.54 16.12
C GLY A 156 -5.32 1.81 14.76
N GLY A 157 -4.85 2.50 13.73
CA GLY A 157 -4.83 1.97 12.35
C GLY A 157 -4.00 0.70 12.16
N ASN A 158 -3.24 0.27 13.18
CA ASN A 158 -2.32 -0.85 13.17
C ASN A 158 -2.61 -1.75 14.40
N PRO A 159 -3.51 -2.73 14.30
CA PRO A 159 -3.76 -3.66 15.40
C PRO A 159 -2.55 -4.57 15.62
N THR A 160 -2.27 -4.90 16.89
CA THR A 160 -1.30 -5.95 17.22
C THR A 160 -1.96 -7.32 17.02
N LEU A 161 -1.35 -8.15 16.18
CA LEU A 161 -1.84 -9.46 15.80
C LEU A 161 -0.95 -10.56 16.37
N ILE A 162 -1.58 -11.62 16.87
CA ILE A 162 -0.93 -12.87 17.25
C ILE A 162 -1.44 -13.97 16.35
N TRP A 163 -0.53 -14.74 15.75
CA TRP A 163 -0.86 -15.94 14.99
C TRP A 163 -0.63 -17.18 15.86
N ASP A 164 -1.69 -17.94 16.06
CA ASP A 164 -1.67 -19.27 16.67
C ASP A 164 -1.66 -20.32 15.56
N ALA A 165 -0.48 -20.88 15.33
CA ALA A 165 -0.25 -21.85 14.27
C ALA A 165 -0.90 -23.21 14.54
N GLU A 166 -1.11 -23.58 15.80
CA GLU A 166 -1.70 -24.87 16.17
C GLU A 166 -3.20 -24.89 15.86
N ASN A 167 -3.89 -23.80 16.20
CA ASN A 167 -5.33 -23.65 15.98
C ASN A 167 -5.70 -22.91 14.68
N GLU A 168 -4.70 -22.55 13.87
CA GLU A 168 -4.84 -21.73 12.66
C GLU A 168 -5.66 -20.44 12.90
N LYS A 169 -5.47 -19.80 14.07
CA LYS A 169 -6.27 -18.67 14.52
C LYS A 169 -5.46 -17.39 14.65
N CYS A 170 -6.05 -16.26 14.25
CA CYS A 170 -5.49 -14.94 14.47
C CYS A 170 -6.21 -14.28 15.65
N TYR A 171 -5.47 -13.59 16.51
CA TYR A 171 -6.00 -12.82 17.63
C TYR A 171 -5.56 -11.37 17.52
N MET A 172 -6.50 -10.45 17.73
CA MET A 172 -6.21 -9.04 17.97
C MET A 172 -6.13 -8.79 19.46
N VAL A 173 -5.01 -8.24 19.93
CA VAL A 173 -4.74 -8.10 21.38
C VAL A 173 -4.53 -6.67 21.86
N ASP A 174 -4.25 -5.72 20.97
CA ASP A 174 -4.04 -4.33 21.36
C ASP A 174 -5.30 -3.47 21.15
N PHE A 175 -5.97 -3.18 22.27
CA PHE A 175 -7.19 -2.37 22.35
C PHE A 175 -6.98 -1.05 23.11
N LYS A 176 -5.72 -0.59 23.28
CA LYS A 176 -5.42 0.67 23.99
C LYS A 176 -6.17 1.87 23.40
N TRP A 177 -6.39 1.86 22.09
CA TRP A 177 -7.17 2.87 21.36
C TRP A 177 -8.45 2.26 20.81
N SER A 178 -9.27 1.63 21.66
CA SER A 178 -10.52 1.00 21.21
C SER A 178 -11.73 1.91 21.34
N GLY A 179 -12.83 1.51 20.71
CA GLY A 179 -14.14 2.06 21.02
C GLY A 179 -15.26 1.20 20.49
N ARG A 180 -16.48 1.70 20.62
CA ARG A 180 -17.66 1.01 20.08
C ARG A 180 -17.58 0.96 18.55
N PRO A 181 -18.03 -0.14 17.93
CA PRO A 181 -18.22 -0.21 16.49
C PRO A 181 -19.07 0.98 16.04
N HIS A 182 -18.55 1.76 15.09
CA HIS A 182 -19.31 2.81 14.42
C HIS A 182 -19.79 2.27 13.07
N TYR A 183 -20.83 2.85 12.46
CA TYR A 183 -21.40 2.37 11.20
C TYR A 183 -20.38 2.36 10.03
N ILE A 184 -19.30 3.14 10.17
CA ILE A 184 -18.19 3.18 9.20
C ILE A 184 -17.20 2.13 9.65
N ASP A 185 -17.27 0.96 9.03
CA ASP A 185 -16.53 -0.24 9.45
C ASP A 185 -15.02 0.00 9.51
N VAL A 186 -14.49 0.06 10.73
CA VAL A 186 -13.04 0.18 10.96
C VAL A 186 -12.30 -1.02 10.40
N ALA A 187 -12.93 -2.21 10.41
CA ALA A 187 -12.43 -3.41 9.77
C ALA A 187 -12.30 -3.24 8.24
N GLU A 188 -13.33 -2.74 7.56
CA GLU A 188 -13.23 -2.44 6.12
C GLU A 188 -12.16 -1.39 5.82
N ARG A 189 -12.06 -0.36 6.67
CA ARG A 189 -11.05 0.68 6.49
C ARG A 189 -9.63 0.14 6.66
N ILE A 190 -9.39 -0.70 7.67
CA ILE A 190 -8.09 -1.36 7.88
C ILE A 190 -7.80 -2.30 6.71
N TRP A 191 -8.78 -3.09 6.30
CA TRP A 191 -8.70 -4.02 5.19
C TRP A 191 -8.35 -3.32 3.86
N ARG A 192 -9.01 -2.19 3.56
CA ARG A 192 -8.72 -1.32 2.41
C ARG A 192 -7.34 -0.67 2.52
N ARG A 193 -7.00 -0.09 3.68
CA ARG A 193 -5.72 0.59 3.92
C ARG A 193 -4.53 -0.35 3.74
N TRP A 194 -4.70 -1.62 4.09
CA TRP A 194 -3.68 -2.65 3.92
C TRP A 194 -3.63 -3.22 2.49
N GLY A 195 -4.49 -2.75 1.57
CA GLY A 195 -4.54 -3.21 0.19
C GLY A 195 -4.98 -4.67 0.06
N LEU A 196 -5.78 -5.15 1.03
CA LEU A 196 -6.23 -6.53 1.11
C LEU A 196 -7.57 -6.76 0.37
N GLN A 197 -8.07 -5.77 -0.38
CA GLN A 197 -9.20 -5.95 -1.29
C GLN A 197 -8.71 -6.31 -2.70
N PRO A 198 -9.32 -7.30 -3.39
CA PRO A 198 -10.39 -8.20 -2.91
C PRO A 198 -9.89 -9.30 -1.96
N GLY A 199 -8.59 -9.55 -1.94
CA GLY A 199 -7.90 -10.61 -1.21
C GLY A 199 -6.78 -11.18 -2.06
N PRO A 200 -5.96 -12.13 -1.55
CA PRO A 200 -5.10 -12.92 -2.40
C PRO A 200 -5.97 -13.61 -3.46
N PRO A 201 -5.53 -13.67 -4.73
CA PRO A 201 -6.19 -14.50 -5.73
C PRO A 201 -6.21 -15.96 -5.24
N GLU A 202 -7.33 -16.65 -5.46
CA GLU A 202 -7.43 -18.11 -5.23
C GLU A 202 -6.45 -18.90 -6.11
#